data_AF-A0A368K8G3-F1
#
_entry.id   AF-A0A368K8G3-F1
#
_cell.length_a   1.000
_cell.length_b   1.000
_cell.length_c   1.000
_cell.angle_alpha   90.00
_cell.angle_beta   90.00
_cell.angle_gamma   90.00
#
_symmetry.space_group_name_H-M   'P 1'
#
loop_
_entity.id
_entity.type
_entity.pdbx_description
1 polymer ?
#
loop_
_entity_poly.entity_id
_entity_poly.type
_entity_poly.pdbx_seq_one_letter_code
_entity_poly.pdbx_strand_id
1 'polypeptide(L)'
;MKALLLSTTAAATMAVVALVSTSALSEETQFPATLEAQAILPANSMIKAPEDAPEHLRTSGKFTAKNRNRAAGVGTVPGMDENRPTGLALPLDGQPLQGFSGIKAMDDGTFWTLSDNGFGSKLNSPDAALMLHQIKFDWDAGKVERVETLFLSDSEMKVPFPIVLEGTDKRYLAGSDFDVESIQPVEDGFWIGEEFGPFLIHVDRAGKVTDVVETMVEGEPVRSPDYPSFTLPANPTMKNPAFNLKRSGGFEGMARSKDGSKLYALLEGPRYLADGSVEKSGDNPALRIVEFDIAGKKWTGRSWLYPLSEGGQAIGDFNMIDATTGLVIERDNGAGISEKACADSKNPQPDCFSTPAKLKRIYKIEMSDANVGGPVRKIGYIDLMAIRDPEGKARQGGGEGFYDMPFVTIENVDVIDENHIVVGNDNNLPFSAGRALDKADDNEFVLLEVGDFLKAK
;
A
#
# COMPACT_ATOMS: atom_id res chain seq x y z
N MET A 1 -3.38 -51.78 -83.86
CA MET A 1 -4.32 -51.84 -82.71
C MET A 1 -3.72 -52.71 -81.62
N LYS A 2 -3.11 -52.11 -80.60
CA LYS A 2 -2.81 -52.71 -79.28
C LYS A 2 -2.57 -51.52 -78.36
N ALA A 3 -3.57 -51.16 -77.56
CA ALA A 3 -3.44 -50.16 -76.52
C ALA A 3 -3.07 -50.89 -75.22
N LEU A 4 -1.94 -50.48 -74.63
CA LEU A 4 -1.43 -50.99 -73.36
C LEU A 4 -1.63 -49.90 -72.31
N LEU A 5 -2.22 -50.29 -71.18
CA LEU A 5 -2.44 -49.47 -70.00
C LEU A 5 -1.11 -49.00 -69.39
N LEU A 6 -1.05 -47.74 -68.93
CA LEU A 6 -0.20 -47.34 -67.82
C LEU A 6 -1.03 -46.60 -66.78
N SER A 7 -1.01 -47.16 -65.58
CA SER A 7 -1.51 -46.66 -64.31
C SER A 7 -0.61 -45.56 -63.76
N THR A 8 -1.19 -44.46 -63.29
CA THR A 8 -0.50 -43.47 -62.45
C THR A 8 -1.10 -43.46 -61.04
N THR A 9 -0.21 -43.70 -60.08
CA THR A 9 -0.41 -43.69 -58.63
C THR A 9 -0.53 -42.25 -58.12
N ALA A 10 -1.56 -41.96 -57.33
CA ALA A 10 -1.72 -40.70 -56.61
C ALA A 10 -1.19 -40.85 -55.18
N ALA A 11 -0.16 -40.09 -54.82
CA ALA A 11 0.35 -39.97 -53.46
C ALA A 11 -0.39 -38.83 -52.75
N ALA A 12 -1.09 -39.14 -51.66
CA ALA A 12 -1.75 -38.16 -50.80
C ALA A 12 -0.75 -37.66 -49.74
N THR A 13 -0.43 -36.36 -49.77
CA THR A 13 0.39 -35.69 -48.75
C THR A 13 -0.55 -35.10 -47.69
N MET A 14 -0.53 -35.67 -46.49
CA MET A 14 -1.27 -35.18 -45.33
C MET A 14 -0.47 -34.05 -44.67
N ALA A 15 -0.95 -32.82 -44.74
CA ALA A 15 -0.38 -31.70 -44.01
C ALA A 15 -0.87 -31.74 -42.54
N VAL A 16 0.05 -32.03 -41.62
CA VAL A 16 -0.17 -31.88 -40.17
C VAL A 16 -0.05 -30.39 -39.86
N VAL A 17 -1.17 -29.72 -39.60
CA VAL A 17 -1.19 -28.38 -39.04
C VAL A 17 -0.91 -28.49 -37.54
N ALA A 18 0.30 -28.14 -37.13
CA ALA A 18 0.61 -27.93 -35.72
C ALA A 18 -0.10 -26.65 -35.25
N LEU A 19 -1.16 -26.82 -34.46
CA LEU A 19 -1.76 -25.74 -33.69
C LEU A 19 -0.76 -25.30 -32.61
N VAL A 20 0.04 -24.28 -32.92
CA VAL A 20 0.77 -23.53 -31.92
C VAL A 20 -0.28 -22.67 -31.21
N SER A 21 -0.73 -23.10 -30.04
CA SER A 21 -1.47 -22.27 -29.11
C SER A 21 -0.52 -21.19 -28.60
N THR A 22 -0.46 -20.07 -29.33
CA THR A 22 0.05 -18.82 -28.80
C THR A 22 -0.87 -18.41 -27.66
N SER A 23 -0.35 -18.42 -26.44
CA SER A 23 -0.96 -17.71 -25.32
C SER A 23 -1.09 -16.25 -25.76
N ALA A 24 -2.29 -15.85 -26.18
CA ALA A 24 -2.59 -14.45 -26.33
C ALA A 24 -2.48 -13.87 -24.93
N LEU A 25 -1.39 -13.13 -24.67
CA LEU A 25 -1.34 -12.22 -23.54
C LEU A 25 -2.54 -11.29 -23.75
N SER A 26 -3.60 -11.52 -22.97
CA SER A 26 -4.74 -10.63 -22.96
C SER A 26 -4.21 -9.28 -22.52
N GLU A 27 -4.16 -8.32 -23.43
CA GLU A 27 -3.84 -6.94 -23.11
C GLU A 27 -4.79 -6.48 -22.00
N GLU A 28 -4.23 -5.95 -20.91
CA GLU A 28 -5.03 -5.52 -19.77
C GLU A 28 -6.00 -4.42 -20.24
N THR A 29 -7.28 -4.56 -19.92
CA THR A 29 -8.30 -3.60 -20.36
C THR A 29 -8.27 -2.34 -19.50
N GLN A 30 -7.93 -1.20 -20.09
CA GLN A 30 -8.02 0.11 -19.45
C GLN A 30 -9.45 0.63 -19.49
N PHE A 31 -9.92 1.18 -18.37
CA PHE A 31 -11.19 1.89 -18.24
C PHE A 31 -10.94 3.38 -17.97
N PRO A 32 -11.78 4.27 -18.50
CA PRO A 32 -11.67 5.69 -18.19
C PRO A 32 -12.07 5.97 -16.74
N ALA A 33 -11.48 7.01 -16.16
CA ALA A 33 -11.93 7.63 -14.91
C ALA A 33 -12.07 9.13 -15.11
N THR A 34 -13.08 9.74 -14.49
CA THR A 34 -13.30 11.19 -14.52
C THR A 34 -13.22 11.75 -13.11
N LEU A 35 -12.42 12.81 -12.93
CA LEU A 35 -12.33 13.54 -11.66
C LEU A 35 -13.64 14.31 -11.42
N GLU A 36 -14.31 14.02 -10.31
CA GLU A 36 -15.52 14.77 -9.90
C GLU A 36 -15.23 15.81 -8.82
N ALA A 37 -14.35 15.47 -7.88
CA ALA A 37 -13.98 16.35 -6.79
C ALA A 37 -12.58 16.01 -6.24
N GLN A 38 -11.95 17.01 -5.62
CA GLN A 38 -10.67 16.88 -4.92
C GLN A 38 -10.72 17.60 -3.58
N ALA A 39 -10.23 16.93 -2.53
CA ALA A 39 -10.05 17.47 -1.19
C ALA A 39 -8.57 17.39 -0.79
N ILE A 40 -8.08 18.44 -0.12
CA ILE A 40 -6.66 18.59 0.24
C ILE A 40 -6.52 18.72 1.75
N LEU A 41 -5.57 17.99 2.31
CA LEU A 41 -5.07 18.15 3.67
C LEU A 41 -3.64 18.72 3.59
N PRO A 42 -3.38 19.93 4.12
CA PRO A 42 -2.07 20.54 4.00
C PRO A 42 -0.93 19.70 4.60
N ALA A 43 0.22 19.70 3.93
CA ALA A 43 1.41 18.91 4.24
C ALA A 43 1.96 19.09 5.66
N ASN A 44 1.70 20.22 6.33
CA ASN A 44 2.20 20.46 7.70
C ASN A 44 1.07 20.43 8.73
N SER A 45 0.07 19.57 8.51
CA SER A 45 -1.01 19.35 9.46
C SER A 45 -0.51 18.52 10.64
N MET A 46 -0.57 19.08 11.85
CA MET A 46 -0.06 18.46 13.08
C MET A 46 -1.18 18.21 14.09
N ILE A 47 -1.00 17.16 14.89
CA ILE A 47 -1.80 16.87 16.07
C ILE A 47 -0.91 16.75 17.30
N LYS A 48 -1.46 17.14 18.45
CA LYS A 48 -0.79 16.93 19.74
C LYS A 48 -1.01 15.50 20.20
N ALA A 49 0.05 14.86 20.71
CA ALA A 49 -0.09 13.62 21.46
C ALA A 49 -1.00 13.82 22.70
N PRO A 50 -1.68 12.76 23.18
CA PRO A 50 -2.54 12.81 24.36
C PRO A 50 -1.85 13.44 25.57
N GLU A 51 -2.59 14.12 26.46
CA GLU A 51 -2.00 14.79 27.62
C GLU A 51 -1.28 13.82 28.57
N ASP A 52 -1.72 12.56 28.64
CA ASP A 52 -1.11 11.48 29.41
C ASP A 52 0.00 10.72 28.65
N ALA A 53 0.29 11.08 27.40
CA ALA A 53 1.42 10.52 26.66
C ALA A 53 2.77 11.03 27.21
N PRO A 54 3.83 10.20 27.20
CA PRO A 54 5.15 10.61 27.66
C PRO A 54 5.73 11.75 26.79
N GLU A 55 6.64 12.51 27.38
CA GLU A 55 7.36 13.62 26.69
C GLU A 55 7.98 13.18 25.36
N HIS A 56 8.38 11.92 25.27
CA HIS A 56 8.94 11.30 24.08
C HIS A 56 8.08 11.47 22.81
N LEU A 57 6.75 11.49 22.94
CA LEU A 57 5.80 11.63 21.83
C LEU A 57 5.32 13.08 21.59
N ARG A 58 5.81 14.08 22.33
CA ARG A 58 5.41 15.49 22.11
C ARG A 58 5.96 16.06 20.82
N THR A 59 7.08 15.51 20.36
CA THR A 59 7.73 15.81 19.09
C THR A 59 7.93 14.51 18.33
N SER A 60 8.11 14.57 17.02
CA SER A 60 8.33 13.39 16.17
C SER A 60 9.49 13.62 15.21
N GLY A 61 10.19 12.56 14.81
CA GLY A 61 11.29 12.63 13.83
C GLY A 61 12.65 12.97 14.46
N LYS A 62 12.85 12.64 15.74
CA LYS A 62 14.12 12.88 16.44
C LYS A 62 15.27 12.02 15.92
N PHE A 63 15.00 10.92 15.22
CA PHE A 63 16.00 9.92 14.85
C PHE A 63 16.21 9.78 13.34
N THR A 64 15.82 10.82 12.58
CA THR A 64 15.85 10.84 11.11
C THR A 64 17.11 11.44 10.51
N ALA A 65 18.04 11.94 11.33
CA ALA A 65 19.34 12.41 10.85
C ALA A 65 20.09 11.29 10.10
N LYS A 66 20.88 11.64 9.07
CA LYS A 66 21.59 10.67 8.21
C LYS A 66 22.48 9.68 8.97
N ASN A 67 23.06 10.11 10.09
CA ASN A 67 23.88 9.27 10.98
C ASN A 67 23.06 8.52 12.05
N ARG A 68 21.73 8.68 12.04
CA ARG A 68 20.75 8.16 13.01
C ARG A 68 20.95 8.65 14.45
N ASN A 69 21.78 9.66 14.65
CA ASN A 69 21.88 10.30 15.94
C ASN A 69 20.62 11.11 16.20
N ARG A 70 20.25 11.21 17.49
CA ARG A 70 19.17 12.07 17.93
C ARG A 70 19.45 13.53 17.53
N ALA A 71 18.50 14.15 16.83
CA ALA A 71 18.45 15.58 16.58
C ALA A 71 18.07 16.34 17.86
N ALA A 72 18.69 17.50 18.07
CA ALA A 72 18.47 18.34 19.25
C ALA A 72 17.66 19.58 18.87
N GLY A 73 16.40 19.65 19.32
CA GLY A 73 15.48 20.75 19.04
C GLY A 73 14.72 20.60 17.72
N VAL A 74 13.50 21.16 17.68
CA VAL A 74 12.57 21.12 16.53
C VAL A 74 13.16 21.82 15.30
N GLY A 75 12.92 21.26 14.11
CA GLY A 75 13.26 21.87 12.83
C GLY A 75 14.76 21.99 12.54
N THR A 76 15.60 21.09 13.09
CA THR A 76 17.07 21.16 12.98
C THR A 76 17.66 20.26 11.90
N VAL A 77 16.89 19.30 11.39
CA VAL A 77 17.28 18.38 10.32
C VAL A 77 16.36 18.64 9.12
N PRO A 78 16.87 19.06 7.95
CA PRO A 78 16.03 19.29 6.79
C PRO A 78 15.36 17.99 6.32
N GLY A 79 14.08 18.07 5.95
CA GLY A 79 13.38 17.03 5.21
C GLY A 79 13.90 17.00 3.77
N MET A 80 14.18 15.80 3.28
CA MET A 80 14.78 15.58 1.97
C MET A 80 14.03 14.47 1.25
N ASP A 81 13.64 14.74 0.01
CA ASP A 81 13.21 13.75 -0.97
C ASP A 81 14.39 13.49 -1.91
N GLU A 82 15.04 12.35 -1.72
CA GLU A 82 16.37 12.07 -2.26
C GLU A 82 17.39 13.18 -1.93
N ASN A 83 17.76 14.00 -2.91
CA ASN A 83 18.67 15.13 -2.79
C ASN A 83 17.95 16.49 -2.81
N ARG A 84 16.61 16.50 -2.77
CA ARG A 84 15.76 17.68 -2.89
C ARG A 84 15.18 18.09 -1.55
N PRO A 85 15.25 19.37 -1.15
CA PRO A 85 14.62 19.81 0.08
C PRO A 85 13.09 19.80 -0.06
N THR A 86 12.38 19.29 0.94
CA THR A 86 10.90 19.31 0.97
C THR A 86 10.34 20.58 1.60
N GLY A 87 11.19 21.52 2.01
CA GLY A 87 10.78 22.77 2.67
C GLY A 87 10.32 22.60 4.13
N LEU A 88 10.33 21.37 4.66
CA LEU A 88 10.08 21.06 6.06
C LEU A 88 11.36 20.60 6.75
N ALA A 89 11.32 20.57 8.09
CA ALA A 89 12.44 20.11 8.89
C ALA A 89 11.95 19.35 10.13
N LEU A 90 12.71 18.33 10.50
CA LEU A 90 12.51 17.46 11.65
C LEU A 90 13.47 17.85 12.80
N PRO A 91 13.18 17.47 14.05
CA PRO A 91 11.91 16.95 14.56
C PRO A 91 10.77 17.96 14.42
N LEU A 92 9.53 17.49 14.38
CA LEU A 92 8.30 18.29 14.32
C LEU A 92 7.77 18.59 15.73
N ASP A 93 7.08 19.72 15.90
CA ASP A 93 6.35 20.07 17.12
C ASP A 93 4.96 19.42 17.10
N GLY A 94 4.90 18.15 17.50
CA GLY A 94 3.71 17.30 17.46
C GLY A 94 3.91 16.02 16.65
N GLN A 95 2.79 15.36 16.38
CA GLN A 95 2.69 14.20 15.50
C GLN A 95 2.10 14.65 14.16
N PRO A 96 2.68 14.25 13.02
CA PRO A 96 2.09 14.54 11.72
C PRO A 96 0.73 13.86 11.62
N LEU A 97 -0.26 14.56 11.06
CA LEU A 97 -1.57 13.98 10.79
C LEU A 97 -1.54 13.05 9.56
N GLN A 98 -0.47 13.03 8.77
CA GLN A 98 -0.44 12.31 7.48
C GLN A 98 0.22 10.93 7.64
N GLY A 99 0.64 10.29 6.54
CA GLY A 99 1.00 8.87 6.53
C GLY A 99 -0.22 7.99 6.24
N PHE A 100 -1.17 8.45 5.43
CA PHE A 100 -2.49 7.79 5.32
C PHE A 100 -2.43 6.51 4.50
N SER A 101 -2.16 5.39 5.17
CA SER A 101 -2.18 4.06 4.56
C SER A 101 -3.54 3.38 4.75
N GLY A 102 -4.19 2.94 3.69
CA GLY A 102 -5.53 2.39 3.74
C GLY A 102 -6.65 3.40 4.04
N ILE A 103 -7.79 3.19 3.39
CA ILE A 103 -9.03 3.93 3.65
C ILE A 103 -10.24 3.00 3.69
N LYS A 104 -11.21 3.34 4.53
CA LYS A 104 -12.52 2.70 4.54
C LYS A 104 -13.64 3.72 4.56
N ALA A 105 -14.51 3.67 3.55
CA ALA A 105 -15.77 4.41 3.50
C ALA A 105 -16.78 3.82 4.49
N MET A 106 -17.49 4.71 5.20
CA MET A 106 -18.54 4.37 6.16
C MET A 106 -19.90 4.82 5.65
N ASP A 107 -20.98 4.13 6.07
CA ASP A 107 -22.35 4.41 5.62
C ASP A 107 -22.84 5.83 5.95
N ASP A 108 -22.24 6.50 6.93
CA ASP A 108 -22.55 7.88 7.33
C ASP A 108 -21.80 8.96 6.51
N GLY A 109 -21.01 8.54 5.52
CA GLY A 109 -20.21 9.41 4.66
C GLY A 109 -18.89 9.88 5.30
N THR A 110 -18.50 9.31 6.45
CA THR A 110 -17.15 9.45 6.99
C THR A 110 -16.22 8.36 6.46
N PHE A 111 -14.92 8.51 6.74
CA PHE A 111 -13.89 7.58 6.34
C PHE A 111 -12.97 7.29 7.52
N TRP A 112 -12.53 6.04 7.66
CA TRP A 112 -11.39 5.71 8.51
C TRP A 112 -10.12 5.60 7.67
N THR A 113 -9.02 6.08 8.21
CA THR A 113 -7.65 5.94 7.67
C THR A 113 -6.67 5.76 8.83
N LEU A 114 -5.47 5.24 8.59
CA LEU A 114 -4.42 5.11 9.60
C LEU A 114 -3.20 5.96 9.24
N SER A 115 -2.47 6.44 10.24
CA SER A 115 -1.11 6.94 10.02
C SER A 115 -0.13 5.78 10.11
N ASP A 116 0.69 5.60 9.08
CA ASP A 116 1.76 4.63 8.94
C ASP A 116 2.85 4.78 10.03
N ASN A 117 3.99 4.12 9.86
CA ASN A 117 5.08 4.24 10.83
C ASN A 117 5.68 5.67 10.93
N GLY A 118 5.31 6.57 10.03
CA GLY A 118 5.63 8.00 10.04
C GLY A 118 6.91 8.39 9.32
N PHE A 119 8.02 7.63 9.43
CA PHE A 119 9.32 8.05 8.89
C PHE A 119 10.03 7.00 8.01
N GLY A 120 9.31 5.96 7.59
CA GLY A 120 9.73 4.97 6.60
C GLY A 120 10.64 3.86 7.12
N SER A 121 10.95 3.80 8.42
CA SER A 121 11.62 2.62 8.98
C SER A 121 11.46 2.45 10.48
N LYS A 122 11.59 1.21 10.94
CA LYS A 122 11.66 0.87 12.36
C LYS A 122 12.67 1.71 13.16
N LEU A 123 13.80 2.10 12.58
CA LEU A 123 14.90 2.73 13.35
C LEU A 123 14.79 4.25 13.49
N ASN A 124 14.00 4.92 12.66
CA ASN A 124 13.82 6.37 12.70
C ASN A 124 12.42 6.80 13.16
N SER A 125 11.53 5.83 13.39
CA SER A 125 10.16 6.03 13.87
C SER A 125 9.86 5.75 15.36
N PRO A 126 10.82 5.77 16.33
CA PRO A 126 10.48 5.43 17.71
C PRO A 126 9.65 6.53 18.40
N ASP A 127 9.51 7.70 17.78
CA ASP A 127 8.77 8.85 18.30
C ASP A 127 7.64 9.32 17.37
N ALA A 128 7.30 8.53 16.36
CA ALA A 128 6.07 8.64 15.59
C ALA A 128 4.98 7.83 16.30
N ALA A 129 3.90 8.47 16.76
CA ALA A 129 2.80 7.76 17.42
C ALA A 129 1.90 7.12 16.36
N LEU A 130 1.51 5.85 16.55
CA LEU A 130 0.58 5.19 15.64
C LEU A 130 -0.85 5.63 15.91
N MET A 131 -1.59 5.96 14.86
CA MET A 131 -2.90 6.60 14.96
C MET A 131 -3.90 6.07 13.93
N LEU A 132 -5.18 6.11 14.29
CA LEU A 132 -6.30 6.03 13.35
C LEU A 132 -7.02 7.36 13.33
N HIS A 133 -7.52 7.75 12.17
CA HIS A 133 -8.26 8.99 11.99
C HIS A 133 -9.61 8.71 11.33
N GLN A 134 -10.66 9.25 11.94
CA GLN A 134 -11.93 9.41 11.23
C GLN A 134 -11.92 10.77 10.56
N ILE A 135 -12.15 10.80 9.25
CA ILE A 135 -12.14 12.00 8.44
C ILE A 135 -13.44 12.12 7.64
N LYS A 136 -13.70 13.33 7.17
CA LYS A 136 -14.78 13.66 6.25
C LYS A 136 -14.27 14.62 5.19
N PHE A 137 -14.85 14.54 4.00
CA PHE A 137 -14.51 15.45 2.90
C PHE A 137 -15.61 16.50 2.71
N ASP A 138 -15.20 17.76 2.69
CA ASP A 138 -15.97 18.85 2.10
C ASP A 138 -15.49 19.03 0.67
N TRP A 139 -16.12 18.32 -0.27
CA TRP A 139 -15.75 18.30 -1.69
C TRP A 139 -15.89 19.67 -2.36
N ASP A 140 -16.92 20.43 -1.98
CA ASP A 140 -17.19 21.77 -2.50
C ASP A 140 -16.12 22.78 -2.04
N ALA A 141 -15.70 22.71 -0.78
CA ALA A 141 -14.61 23.54 -0.27
C ALA A 141 -13.21 22.98 -0.61
N GLY A 142 -13.12 21.71 -0.96
CA GLY A 142 -11.88 21.00 -1.23
C GLY A 142 -11.04 20.71 0.00
N LYS A 143 -11.68 20.39 1.12
CA LYS A 143 -11.02 20.25 2.42
C LYS A 143 -11.27 18.90 3.06
N VAL A 144 -10.25 18.42 3.76
CA VAL A 144 -10.36 17.30 4.68
C VAL A 144 -10.67 17.82 6.08
N GLU A 145 -11.75 17.35 6.67
CA GLU A 145 -12.10 17.57 8.07
C GLU A 145 -11.72 16.32 8.89
N ARG A 146 -10.94 16.52 9.96
CA ARG A 146 -10.66 15.47 10.93
C ARG A 146 -11.74 15.46 12.00
N VAL A 147 -12.53 14.39 12.04
CA VAL A 147 -13.62 14.20 13.01
C VAL A 147 -13.04 13.75 14.35
N GLU A 148 -12.24 12.69 14.34
CA GLU A 148 -11.57 12.21 15.55
C GLU A 148 -10.22 11.55 15.25
N THR A 149 -9.49 11.22 16.33
CA THR A 149 -8.20 10.54 16.25
C THR A 149 -8.04 9.61 17.44
N LEU A 150 -7.70 8.35 17.14
CA LEU A 150 -7.40 7.32 18.12
C LEU A 150 -5.90 7.09 18.12
N PHE A 151 -5.27 7.17 19.29
CA PHE A 151 -3.87 6.80 19.45
C PHE A 151 -3.78 5.34 19.87
N LEU A 152 -2.99 4.55 19.14
CA LEU A 152 -2.87 3.12 19.41
C LEU A 152 -2.07 2.87 20.69
N SER A 153 -2.49 1.89 21.48
CA SER A 153 -1.85 1.58 22.76
C SER A 153 -1.95 0.10 23.14
N ASP A 154 -1.00 -0.36 23.95
CA ASP A 154 -0.95 -1.72 24.48
C ASP A 154 -1.12 -1.72 26.01
N SER A 155 -2.06 -0.94 26.53
CA SER A 155 -2.24 -0.78 27.99
C SER A 155 -2.61 -2.07 28.74
N GLU A 156 -3.01 -3.12 28.03
CA GLU A 156 -3.30 -4.46 28.58
C GLU A 156 -2.20 -5.50 28.31
N MET A 157 -1.03 -5.09 27.80
CA MET A 157 0.14 -5.95 27.59
C MET A 157 -0.15 -7.17 26.70
N LYS A 158 -0.85 -6.94 25.59
CA LYS A 158 -1.21 -7.94 24.58
C LYS A 158 -0.11 -8.15 23.54
N VAL A 159 0.73 -7.16 23.29
CA VAL A 159 1.88 -7.31 22.38
C VAL A 159 2.90 -8.27 23.02
N PRO A 160 3.28 -9.37 22.35
CA PRO A 160 4.06 -10.45 22.97
C PRO A 160 5.58 -10.19 23.00
N PHE A 161 6.03 -8.98 22.63
CA PHE A 161 7.42 -8.56 22.58
C PHE A 161 7.58 -7.12 23.09
N PRO A 162 8.81 -6.71 23.46
CA PRO A 162 9.05 -5.36 23.96
C PRO A 162 8.72 -4.28 22.93
N ILE A 163 8.03 -3.23 23.38
CA ILE A 163 7.72 -2.03 22.59
C ILE A 163 8.53 -0.81 23.07
N VAL A 164 8.56 0.28 22.30
CA VAL A 164 9.34 1.49 22.64
C VAL A 164 8.97 2.05 24.00
N LEU A 165 7.68 2.09 24.32
CA LEU A 165 7.14 2.70 25.54
C LEU A 165 6.72 1.65 26.58
N GLU A 166 7.41 0.51 26.60
CA GLU A 166 7.19 -0.64 27.49
C GLU A 166 7.05 -0.24 28.97
N GLY A 167 7.85 0.75 29.41
CA GLY A 167 7.92 1.21 30.79
C GLY A 167 6.90 2.30 31.18
N THR A 168 5.91 2.60 30.34
CA THR A 168 4.87 3.61 30.62
C THR A 168 3.53 2.95 30.95
N ASP A 169 2.65 3.63 31.68
CA ASP A 169 1.36 3.06 32.09
C ASP A 169 0.45 2.74 30.90
N LYS A 170 0.39 3.64 29.91
CA LYS A 170 -0.50 3.51 28.74
C LYS A 170 0.10 2.69 27.61
N ARG A 171 1.43 2.55 27.54
CA ARG A 171 2.10 1.76 26.49
C ARG A 171 1.65 2.18 25.08
N TYR A 172 1.66 3.48 24.80
CA TYR A 172 1.37 3.97 23.45
C TYR A 172 2.31 3.32 22.43
N LEU A 173 1.77 2.96 21.27
CA LEU A 173 2.55 2.36 20.19
C LEU A 173 3.21 3.43 19.34
N ALA A 174 4.45 3.17 18.96
CA ALA A 174 5.21 4.01 18.04
C ALA A 174 5.51 3.27 16.72
N GLY A 175 5.87 3.99 15.67
CA GLY A 175 6.24 3.41 14.37
C GLY A 175 7.48 2.52 14.38
N SER A 176 8.22 2.43 15.50
CA SER A 176 9.23 1.36 15.69
C SER A 176 8.64 0.03 16.15
N ASP A 177 7.42 0.02 16.69
CA ASP A 177 6.77 -1.17 17.21
C ASP A 177 6.12 -1.97 16.09
N PHE A 178 5.40 -1.27 15.22
CA PHE A 178 4.70 -1.82 14.05
C PHE A 178 4.76 -0.86 12.87
N ASP A 179 4.79 -1.44 11.68
CA ASP A 179 4.71 -0.74 10.41
C ASP A 179 3.31 -0.89 9.84
N VAL A 180 2.34 -0.16 10.40
CA VAL A 180 0.93 -0.37 10.08
C VAL A 180 0.63 0.22 8.70
N GLU A 181 -0.01 -0.53 7.81
CA GLU A 181 -0.23 -0.09 6.41
C GLU A 181 -1.65 -0.37 5.87
N SER A 182 -2.48 -1.11 6.60
CA SER A 182 -3.86 -1.38 6.16
C SER A 182 -4.85 -1.50 7.31
N ILE A 183 -6.12 -1.11 7.08
CA ILE A 183 -7.19 -1.13 8.08
C ILE A 183 -8.49 -1.73 7.60
N GLN A 184 -9.20 -2.39 8.51
CA GLN A 184 -10.60 -2.79 8.34
C GLN A 184 -11.39 -2.56 9.65
N PRO A 185 -12.28 -1.54 9.70
CA PRO A 185 -13.23 -1.39 10.79
C PRO A 185 -14.15 -2.61 10.93
N VAL A 186 -14.39 -3.04 12.16
CA VAL A 186 -15.29 -4.14 12.54
C VAL A 186 -16.19 -3.71 13.70
N GLU A 187 -17.10 -4.58 14.13
CA GLU A 187 -18.08 -4.22 15.16
C GLU A 187 -17.42 -3.77 16.47
N ASP A 188 -16.37 -4.44 16.92
CA ASP A 188 -15.71 -4.20 18.20
C ASP A 188 -14.43 -3.36 18.12
N GLY A 189 -14.06 -2.88 16.93
CA GLY A 189 -12.85 -2.08 16.74
C GLY A 189 -12.31 -2.14 15.32
N PHE A 190 -11.02 -2.43 15.18
CA PHE A 190 -10.31 -2.39 13.90
C PHE A 190 -9.31 -3.54 13.80
N TRP A 191 -9.28 -4.18 12.65
CA TRP A 191 -8.13 -4.99 12.24
C TRP A 191 -7.15 -4.14 11.46
N ILE A 192 -5.86 -4.35 11.72
CA ILE A 192 -4.75 -3.62 11.13
C ILE A 192 -3.72 -4.63 10.61
N GLY A 193 -3.26 -4.47 9.37
CA GLY A 193 -2.11 -5.17 8.82
C GLY A 193 -0.83 -4.37 9.01
N GLU A 194 0.30 -5.04 9.25
CA GLU A 194 1.59 -4.38 9.40
C GLU A 194 2.75 -5.11 8.69
N GLU A 195 3.87 -4.42 8.46
CA GLU A 195 4.95 -4.91 7.60
C GLU A 195 6.17 -5.54 8.26
N PHE A 196 6.47 -5.24 9.53
CA PHE A 196 7.71 -5.69 10.17
C PHE A 196 7.65 -7.17 10.53
N GLY A 197 6.52 -7.67 11.02
CA GLY A 197 6.28 -9.07 11.32
C GLY A 197 6.34 -9.91 10.05
N PRO A 198 5.31 -9.91 9.18
CA PRO A 198 4.01 -9.24 9.33
C PRO A 198 3.08 -9.88 10.37
N PHE A 199 2.24 -9.07 11.01
CA PHE A 199 1.20 -9.45 11.96
C PHE A 199 -0.17 -8.90 11.52
N LEU A 200 -1.25 -9.56 11.94
CA LEU A 200 -2.55 -8.89 12.07
C LEU A 200 -2.75 -8.44 13.50
N ILE A 201 -3.11 -7.18 13.68
CA ILE A 201 -3.35 -6.56 14.98
C ILE A 201 -4.84 -6.23 15.07
N HIS A 202 -5.47 -6.60 16.17
CA HIS A 202 -6.82 -6.14 16.48
C HIS A 202 -6.76 -5.12 17.61
N VAL A 203 -7.37 -3.95 17.41
CA VAL A 203 -7.53 -2.93 18.43
C VAL A 203 -9.01 -2.69 18.70
N ASP A 204 -9.38 -2.40 19.95
CA ASP A 204 -10.75 -2.02 20.29
C ASP A 204 -11.09 -0.61 19.77
N ARG A 205 -12.34 -0.18 19.93
CA ARG A 205 -12.80 1.16 19.52
C ARG A 205 -12.07 2.33 20.21
N ALA A 206 -11.29 2.08 21.25
CA ALA A 206 -10.45 3.09 21.91
C ALA A 206 -8.99 3.05 21.43
N GLY A 207 -8.66 2.20 20.44
CA GLY A 207 -7.30 2.03 19.92
C GLY A 207 -6.41 1.13 20.78
N LYS A 208 -6.97 0.36 21.73
CA LYS A 208 -6.18 -0.53 22.57
C LYS A 208 -6.03 -1.91 21.92
N VAL A 209 -4.80 -2.41 21.82
CA VAL A 209 -4.51 -3.76 21.31
C VAL A 209 -5.24 -4.82 22.15
N THR A 210 -5.88 -5.74 21.44
CA THR A 210 -6.58 -6.90 22.00
C THR A 210 -5.97 -8.20 21.49
N ASP A 211 -5.46 -8.21 20.26
CA ASP A 211 -4.83 -9.38 19.64
C ASP A 211 -3.66 -8.98 18.75
N VAL A 212 -2.63 -9.83 18.69
CA VAL A 212 -1.52 -9.79 17.73
C VAL A 212 -1.35 -11.20 17.19
N VAL A 213 -1.53 -11.38 15.88
CA VAL A 213 -1.54 -12.70 15.23
C VAL A 213 -0.37 -12.82 14.26
N GLU A 214 0.52 -13.79 14.50
CA GLU A 214 1.62 -14.13 13.59
C GLU A 214 1.07 -14.62 12.24
N THR A 215 1.65 -14.12 11.15
CA THR A 215 1.24 -14.49 9.78
C THR A 215 1.74 -15.87 9.41
N MET A 216 0.81 -16.72 8.96
CA MET A 216 1.09 -18.07 8.47
C MET A 216 0.58 -18.24 7.04
N VAL A 217 1.46 -18.69 6.15
CA VAL A 217 1.11 -19.04 4.76
C VAL A 217 1.51 -20.49 4.52
N GLU A 218 0.55 -21.32 4.12
CA GLU A 218 0.76 -22.76 3.86
C GLU A 218 1.39 -23.50 5.06
N GLY A 219 1.09 -23.06 6.28
CA GLY A 219 1.61 -23.64 7.52
C GLY A 219 3.00 -23.16 7.94
N GLU A 220 3.62 -22.26 7.16
CA GLU A 220 4.92 -21.67 7.47
C GLU A 220 4.80 -20.20 7.89
N PRO A 221 5.59 -19.73 8.86
CA PRO A 221 5.59 -18.34 9.26
C PRO A 221 6.13 -17.45 8.13
N VAL A 222 5.53 -16.27 7.98
CA VAL A 222 6.06 -15.20 7.13
C VAL A 222 6.81 -14.23 8.04
N ARG A 223 8.10 -14.01 7.77
CA ARG A 223 8.96 -13.18 8.61
C ARG A 223 9.85 -12.28 7.77
N SER A 224 9.82 -10.98 8.07
CA SER A 224 10.77 -9.99 7.55
C SER A 224 12.03 -9.91 8.43
N PRO A 225 13.10 -9.22 7.99
CA PRO A 225 14.29 -9.00 8.81
C PRO A 225 14.05 -8.25 10.12
N ASP A 226 12.95 -7.50 10.23
CA ASP A 226 12.63 -6.68 11.40
C ASP A 226 11.69 -7.40 12.39
N TYR A 227 11.43 -8.69 12.15
CA TYR A 227 10.68 -9.58 13.04
C TYR A 227 11.25 -9.53 14.47
N PRO A 228 10.42 -9.30 15.51
CA PRO A 228 10.88 -8.95 16.86
C PRO A 228 11.84 -9.94 17.52
N SER A 229 11.77 -11.23 17.19
CA SER A 229 12.64 -12.26 17.78
C SER A 229 14.00 -12.39 17.08
N PHE A 230 14.25 -11.66 15.99
CA PHE A 230 15.52 -11.74 15.29
C PHE A 230 16.60 -10.91 15.99
N THR A 231 17.70 -11.58 16.29
CA THR A 231 18.90 -10.97 16.86
C THR A 231 20.09 -11.35 16.01
N LEU A 232 21.04 -10.41 15.87
CA LEU A 232 22.33 -10.74 15.27
C LEU A 232 23.04 -11.80 16.12
N PRO A 233 23.65 -12.82 15.48
CA PRO A 233 24.47 -13.78 16.21
C PRO A 233 25.64 -13.09 16.91
N ALA A 234 25.99 -13.53 18.13
CA ALA A 234 27.11 -12.98 18.89
C ALA A 234 28.51 -13.24 18.26
N ASN A 235 28.58 -14.08 17.23
CA ASN A 235 29.80 -14.44 16.52
C ASN A 235 29.57 -14.27 15.00
N PRO A 236 30.40 -13.49 14.29
CA PRO A 236 30.23 -13.20 12.87
C PRO A 236 30.36 -14.43 11.95
N THR A 237 30.85 -15.58 12.45
CA THR A 237 30.92 -16.82 11.67
C THR A 237 29.63 -17.64 11.74
N MET A 238 28.69 -17.27 12.62
CA MET A 238 27.39 -17.95 12.73
C MET A 238 26.45 -17.46 11.63
N LYS A 239 25.53 -18.34 11.22
CA LYS A 239 24.50 -17.99 10.24
C LYS A 239 23.52 -17.01 10.87
N ASN A 240 23.12 -15.99 10.11
CA ASN A 240 22.00 -15.13 10.48
C ASN A 240 20.69 -15.94 10.52
N PRO A 241 19.69 -15.49 11.30
CA PRO A 241 18.33 -16.00 11.20
C PRO A 241 17.83 -15.92 9.75
N ALA A 242 17.07 -16.93 9.34
CA ALA A 242 16.43 -16.95 8.03
C ALA A 242 15.11 -16.16 8.09
N PHE A 243 14.88 -15.34 7.08
CA PHE A 243 13.63 -14.63 6.81
C PHE A 243 13.22 -14.95 5.36
N ASN A 244 11.92 -14.93 5.09
CA ASN A 244 11.35 -15.29 3.79
C ASN A 244 10.56 -14.12 3.16
N LEU A 245 10.77 -12.91 3.67
CA LEU A 245 10.21 -11.67 3.17
C LEU A 245 11.28 -10.58 3.23
N LYS A 246 11.27 -9.62 2.30
CA LYS A 246 12.11 -8.42 2.41
C LYS A 246 11.62 -7.54 3.58
N ARG A 247 12.48 -6.62 4.04
CA ARG A 247 12.06 -5.52 4.92
C ARG A 247 11.05 -4.65 4.17
N SER A 248 10.03 -4.16 4.88
CA SER A 248 8.91 -3.39 4.32
C SER A 248 8.34 -4.11 3.11
N GLY A 249 7.76 -5.26 3.41
CA GLY A 249 7.23 -6.19 2.42
C GLY A 249 6.01 -6.95 2.94
N GLY A 250 5.52 -6.57 4.11
CA GLY A 250 4.43 -7.24 4.81
C GLY A 250 3.10 -6.68 4.36
N PHE A 251 2.12 -6.51 5.25
CA PHE A 251 0.74 -6.23 4.79
C PHE A 251 0.47 -4.77 4.44
N GLU A 252 0.72 -4.41 3.18
CA GLU A 252 0.35 -3.11 2.57
C GLU A 252 -1.16 -2.96 2.32
N GLY A 253 -1.85 -4.05 1.99
CA GLY A 253 -3.27 -4.00 1.66
C GLY A 253 -4.06 -5.03 2.44
N MET A 254 -5.28 -4.70 2.84
CA MET A 254 -6.15 -5.68 3.49
C MET A 254 -7.60 -5.37 3.21
N ALA A 255 -8.30 -6.32 2.60
CA ALA A 255 -9.74 -6.22 2.36
C ALA A 255 -10.55 -7.01 3.38
N ARG A 256 -11.81 -6.62 3.61
CA ARG A 256 -12.79 -7.41 4.36
C ARG A 256 -13.83 -8.01 3.43
N SER A 257 -14.23 -9.26 3.66
CA SER A 257 -15.36 -9.86 2.94
C SER A 257 -16.66 -9.09 3.20
N LYS A 258 -17.57 -9.07 2.23
CA LYS A 258 -18.83 -8.32 2.35
C LYS A 258 -19.78 -8.84 3.43
N ASP A 259 -19.70 -10.13 3.76
CA ASP A 259 -20.41 -10.72 4.90
C ASP A 259 -19.73 -10.41 6.25
N GLY A 260 -18.54 -9.79 6.22
CA GLY A 260 -17.75 -9.44 7.39
C GLY A 260 -17.11 -10.61 8.14
N SER A 261 -17.12 -11.81 7.57
CA SER A 261 -16.57 -13.00 8.25
C SER A 261 -15.06 -13.17 8.07
N LYS A 262 -14.48 -12.59 7.01
CA LYS A 262 -13.08 -12.78 6.61
C LYS A 262 -12.34 -11.47 6.40
N LEU A 263 -11.02 -11.54 6.56
CA LEU A 263 -10.06 -10.58 5.99
C LEU A 263 -9.25 -11.28 4.90
N TYR A 264 -8.80 -10.49 3.93
CA TYR A 264 -7.90 -10.88 2.86
C TYR A 264 -6.70 -9.93 2.90
N ALA A 265 -5.64 -10.35 3.59
CA ALA A 265 -4.45 -9.53 3.79
C ALA A 265 -3.45 -9.79 2.65
N LEU A 266 -2.99 -8.74 1.99
CA LEU A 266 -2.13 -8.74 0.81
C LEU A 266 -0.75 -8.21 1.18
N LEU A 267 0.27 -9.03 0.97
CA LEU A 267 1.66 -8.63 1.14
C LEU A 267 2.10 -7.61 0.08
N GLU A 268 2.98 -6.67 0.42
CA GLU A 268 3.65 -5.75 -0.53
C GLU A 268 4.76 -6.47 -1.30
N GLY A 269 5.48 -7.37 -0.62
CA GLY A 269 6.62 -8.10 -1.15
C GLY A 269 6.29 -9.56 -1.48
N PRO A 270 6.84 -10.11 -2.58
CA PRO A 270 6.74 -11.54 -2.83
C PRO A 270 7.60 -12.30 -1.81
N ARG A 271 7.15 -13.49 -1.39
CA ARG A 271 7.95 -14.32 -0.48
C ARG A 271 9.16 -14.89 -1.21
N TYR A 272 10.25 -15.05 -0.47
CA TYR A 272 11.47 -15.70 -0.95
C TYR A 272 11.39 -17.21 -0.73
N LEU A 273 11.80 -17.96 -1.75
CA LEU A 273 11.93 -19.41 -1.75
C LEU A 273 13.33 -19.81 -1.27
N ALA A 274 13.50 -21.10 -0.93
CA ALA A 274 14.75 -21.62 -0.37
C ALA A 274 15.97 -21.48 -1.32
N ASP A 275 15.74 -21.35 -2.63
CA ASP A 275 16.78 -21.12 -3.64
C ASP A 275 17.14 -19.63 -3.84
N GLY A 276 16.48 -18.72 -3.10
CA GLY A 276 16.67 -17.29 -3.18
C GLY A 276 15.85 -16.59 -4.27
N SER A 277 15.08 -17.34 -5.07
CA SER A 277 14.08 -16.75 -5.96
C SER A 277 12.86 -16.27 -5.17
N VAL A 278 11.99 -15.49 -5.81
CA VAL A 278 10.73 -15.02 -5.22
C VAL A 278 9.54 -15.78 -5.80
N GLU A 279 8.42 -15.81 -5.09
CA GLU A 279 7.14 -16.31 -5.60
C GLU A 279 6.76 -15.61 -6.91
N LYS A 280 6.22 -16.39 -7.85
CA LYS A 280 5.87 -15.95 -9.20
C LYS A 280 4.55 -16.56 -9.66
N SER A 281 3.92 -15.89 -10.62
CA SER A 281 2.87 -16.45 -11.46
C SER A 281 3.19 -16.14 -12.92
N GLY A 282 3.54 -17.19 -13.68
CA GLY A 282 4.23 -17.02 -14.97
C GLY A 282 5.62 -16.42 -14.75
N ASP A 283 5.96 -15.39 -15.51
CA ASP A 283 7.28 -14.73 -15.40
C ASP A 283 7.32 -13.63 -14.34
N ASN A 284 6.15 -13.15 -13.91
CA ASN A 284 5.99 -12.02 -13.02
C ASN A 284 6.13 -12.42 -11.55
N PRO A 285 6.81 -11.61 -10.70
CA PRO A 285 6.71 -11.74 -9.26
C PRO A 285 5.25 -11.67 -8.81
N ALA A 286 4.91 -12.47 -7.80
CA ALA A 286 3.55 -12.54 -7.29
C ALA A 286 3.51 -12.36 -5.78
N LEU A 287 2.60 -11.51 -5.33
CA LEU A 287 2.35 -11.20 -3.93
C LEU A 287 1.30 -12.16 -3.38
N ARG A 288 1.27 -12.35 -2.06
CA ARG A 288 0.34 -13.29 -1.42
C ARG A 288 -0.85 -12.56 -0.82
N ILE A 289 -2.07 -12.95 -1.23
CA ILE A 289 -3.31 -12.63 -0.52
C ILE A 289 -3.63 -13.81 0.40
N VAL A 290 -3.81 -13.57 1.70
CA VAL A 290 -4.01 -14.60 2.72
C VAL A 290 -5.34 -14.40 3.42
N GLU A 291 -6.15 -15.46 3.52
CA GLU A 291 -7.47 -15.41 4.16
C GLU A 291 -7.39 -15.65 5.67
N PHE A 292 -8.02 -14.76 6.42
CA PHE A 292 -8.14 -14.82 7.86
C PHE A 292 -9.61 -14.94 8.28
N ASP A 293 -9.90 -15.83 9.22
CA ASP A 293 -11.20 -15.96 9.87
C ASP A 293 -11.28 -15.04 11.08
N ILE A 294 -12.13 -14.00 11.02
CA ILE A 294 -12.21 -12.97 12.06
C ILE A 294 -12.72 -13.58 13.38
N ALA A 295 -13.81 -14.34 13.32
CA ALA A 295 -14.45 -14.90 14.52
C ALA A 295 -13.54 -15.90 15.26
N GLY A 296 -12.86 -16.77 14.52
CA GLY A 296 -11.91 -17.74 15.07
C GLY A 296 -10.50 -17.20 15.27
N LYS A 297 -10.24 -15.95 14.88
CA LYS A 297 -8.94 -15.26 14.95
C LYS A 297 -7.78 -16.12 14.43
N LYS A 298 -7.96 -16.73 13.25
CA LYS A 298 -6.98 -17.66 12.68
C LYS A 298 -6.92 -17.62 11.16
N TRP A 299 -5.74 -17.87 10.61
CA TRP A 299 -5.56 -18.12 9.18
C TRP A 299 -6.30 -19.37 8.75
N THR A 300 -7.02 -19.31 7.62
CA THR A 300 -7.82 -20.45 7.15
C THR A 300 -6.99 -21.48 6.37
N GLY A 301 -5.78 -21.09 5.96
CA GLY A 301 -4.93 -21.84 5.04
C GLY A 301 -5.24 -21.56 3.56
N ARG A 302 -6.29 -20.79 3.26
CA ARG A 302 -6.59 -20.33 1.90
C ARG A 302 -5.75 -19.10 1.57
N SER A 303 -5.27 -19.05 0.33
CA SER A 303 -4.49 -17.93 -0.19
C SER A 303 -4.65 -17.82 -1.70
N TRP A 304 -4.25 -16.69 -2.27
CA TRP A 304 -4.17 -16.45 -3.71
C TRP A 304 -2.86 -15.74 -4.05
N LEU A 305 -2.48 -15.78 -5.31
CA LEU A 305 -1.37 -15.01 -5.86
C LEU A 305 -1.89 -13.75 -6.55
N TYR A 306 -1.30 -12.60 -6.25
CA TYR A 306 -1.47 -11.36 -6.99
C TYR A 306 -0.25 -11.15 -7.88
N PRO A 307 -0.31 -11.48 -9.19
CA PRO A 307 0.79 -11.21 -10.10
C PRO A 307 0.93 -9.70 -10.32
N LEU A 308 2.12 -9.16 -10.05
CA LEU A 308 2.45 -7.80 -10.47
C LEU A 308 2.43 -7.70 -11.99
N SER A 309 1.95 -6.58 -12.52
CA SER A 309 2.02 -6.27 -13.93
C SER A 309 3.42 -5.82 -14.31
N GLU A 310 3.71 -5.76 -15.61
CA GLU A 310 5.00 -5.26 -16.08
C GLU A 310 5.22 -3.82 -15.60
N GLY A 311 6.32 -3.60 -14.89
CA GLY A 311 6.65 -2.31 -14.27
C GLY A 311 6.10 -2.08 -12.86
N GLY A 312 5.10 -2.87 -12.44
CA GLY A 312 4.59 -2.86 -11.07
C GLY A 312 5.66 -3.34 -10.08
N GLN A 313 5.78 -2.64 -8.96
CA GLN A 313 6.78 -2.93 -7.93
C GLN A 313 6.15 -3.24 -6.57
N ALA A 314 4.95 -2.72 -6.33
CA ALA A 314 4.26 -2.81 -5.06
C ALA A 314 2.77 -2.46 -5.23
N ILE A 315 2.00 -2.75 -4.18
CA ILE A 315 0.60 -2.34 -4.06
C ILE A 315 0.50 -1.11 -3.15
N GLY A 316 -0.71 -0.61 -2.91
CA GLY A 316 -0.91 0.50 -1.97
C GLY A 316 -2.19 0.40 -1.13
N ASP A 317 -3.23 -0.27 -1.61
CA ASP A 317 -4.42 -0.59 -0.81
C ASP A 317 -5.20 -1.73 -1.47
N PHE A 318 -6.06 -2.40 -0.70
CA PHE A 318 -6.92 -3.48 -1.16
C PHE A 318 -8.29 -3.47 -0.47
N ASN A 319 -9.37 -3.31 -1.24
CA ASN A 319 -10.75 -3.36 -0.73
C ASN A 319 -11.68 -4.20 -1.63
N MET A 320 -12.58 -5.00 -1.03
CA MET A 320 -13.56 -5.78 -1.80
C MET A 320 -14.67 -4.87 -2.35
N ILE A 321 -15.07 -5.09 -3.60
CA ILE A 321 -16.25 -4.48 -4.24
C ILE A 321 -17.49 -5.33 -3.97
N ASP A 322 -17.36 -6.66 -4.09
CA ASP A 322 -18.41 -7.64 -3.86
C ASP A 322 -17.85 -8.93 -3.24
N ALA A 323 -18.57 -10.06 -3.36
CA ALA A 323 -18.13 -11.35 -2.80
C ALA A 323 -16.89 -11.94 -3.50
N THR A 324 -16.60 -11.53 -4.73
CA THR A 324 -15.56 -12.13 -5.58
C THR A 324 -14.68 -11.12 -6.28
N THR A 325 -15.01 -9.83 -6.27
CA THR A 325 -14.18 -8.80 -6.90
C THR A 325 -13.70 -7.75 -5.91
N GLY A 326 -12.51 -7.20 -6.16
CA GLY A 326 -11.86 -6.20 -5.33
C GLY A 326 -11.04 -5.20 -6.13
N LEU A 327 -10.69 -4.09 -5.48
CA LEU A 327 -9.83 -3.02 -5.97
C LEU A 327 -8.45 -3.17 -5.35
N VAL A 328 -7.40 -3.15 -6.15
CA VAL A 328 -6.02 -3.12 -5.68
C VAL A 328 -5.29 -1.97 -6.35
N ILE A 329 -4.70 -1.07 -5.57
CA ILE A 329 -3.73 -0.11 -6.13
C ILE A 329 -2.44 -0.87 -6.42
N GLU A 330 -1.87 -0.66 -7.60
CA GLU A 330 -0.53 -1.13 -7.95
C GLU A 330 0.28 0.03 -8.55
N ARG A 331 1.53 0.16 -8.10
CA ARG A 331 2.39 1.28 -8.45
C ARG A 331 3.83 0.84 -8.71
N ASP A 332 4.52 1.65 -9.50
CA ASP A 332 5.98 1.70 -9.48
C ASP A 332 6.49 2.56 -8.31
N ASN A 333 7.81 2.61 -8.13
CA ASN A 333 8.44 3.46 -7.11
C ASN A 333 8.85 4.85 -7.63
N GLY A 334 8.37 5.24 -8.83
CA GLY A 334 8.67 6.54 -9.41
C GLY A 334 7.74 7.63 -8.88
N ALA A 335 8.18 8.89 -9.00
CA ALA A 335 7.39 10.07 -8.67
C ALA A 335 7.66 11.22 -9.63
N GLY A 336 6.70 12.14 -9.69
CA GLY A 336 6.72 13.27 -10.59
C GLY A 336 6.51 12.90 -12.05
N ILE A 337 6.51 13.95 -12.88
CA ILE A 337 6.18 13.87 -14.30
C ILE A 337 7.43 13.71 -15.17
N SER A 338 7.25 13.05 -16.32
CA SER A 338 8.35 12.70 -17.23
C SER A 338 9.06 13.92 -17.83
N GLU A 339 8.36 15.05 -17.98
CA GLU A 339 8.86 16.31 -18.52
C GLU A 339 9.92 16.94 -17.62
N LYS A 340 9.94 16.57 -16.34
CA LYS A 340 10.91 17.02 -15.33
C LYS A 340 11.93 15.94 -14.97
N ALA A 341 12.09 14.92 -15.82
CA ALA A 341 13.10 13.88 -15.61
C ALA A 341 14.52 14.46 -15.61
N CYS A 342 15.39 13.91 -14.77
CA CYS A 342 16.81 14.22 -14.81
C CYS A 342 17.43 13.78 -16.14
N ALA A 343 18.28 14.64 -16.72
CA ALA A 343 19.02 14.31 -17.94
C ALA A 343 19.97 13.10 -17.76
N ASP A 344 20.51 12.93 -16.55
CA ASP A 344 21.25 11.74 -16.12
C ASP A 344 20.69 11.24 -14.78
N SER A 345 19.92 10.14 -14.83
CA SER A 345 19.32 9.54 -13.64
C SER A 345 20.35 8.95 -12.66
N LYS A 346 21.61 8.74 -13.08
CA LYS A 346 22.68 8.26 -12.19
C LYS A 346 23.34 9.39 -11.41
N ASN A 347 23.09 10.64 -11.78
CA ASN A 347 23.58 11.82 -11.09
C ASN A 347 22.44 12.86 -10.98
N PRO A 348 21.36 12.52 -10.24
CA PRO A 348 20.19 13.37 -10.16
C PRO A 348 20.56 14.75 -9.62
N GLN A 349 19.97 15.79 -10.20
CA GLN A 349 20.10 17.16 -9.72
C GLN A 349 18.87 17.54 -8.88
N PRO A 350 18.96 18.53 -7.97
CA PRO A 350 17.85 18.87 -7.09
C PRO A 350 16.61 19.43 -7.80
N ASP A 351 16.72 19.79 -9.08
CA ASP A 351 15.68 20.41 -9.91
C ASP A 351 15.03 19.43 -10.91
N CYS A 352 15.15 18.11 -10.68
CA CYS A 352 14.56 17.09 -11.53
C CYS A 352 14.15 15.81 -10.76
N PHE A 353 13.39 14.93 -11.42
CA PHE A 353 13.05 13.59 -10.92
C PHE A 353 14.04 12.55 -11.44
N SER A 354 14.71 11.82 -10.54
CA SER A 354 15.63 10.74 -10.90
C SER A 354 14.91 9.59 -11.62
N THR A 355 13.71 9.26 -11.14
CA THR A 355 12.83 8.20 -11.63
C THR A 355 11.39 8.72 -11.70
N PRO A 356 10.97 9.30 -12.84
CA PRO A 356 9.57 9.71 -13.04
C PRO A 356 8.58 8.56 -12.88
N ALA A 357 7.37 8.86 -12.43
CA ALA A 357 6.27 7.90 -12.34
C ALA A 357 5.86 7.42 -13.75
N LYS A 358 5.55 6.13 -13.87
CA LYS A 358 5.14 5.48 -15.13
C LYS A 358 3.93 4.58 -14.96
N LEU A 359 3.81 3.88 -13.83
CA LEU A 359 2.70 2.98 -13.54
C LEU A 359 2.09 3.35 -12.19
N LYS A 360 0.85 3.86 -12.25
CA LYS A 360 0.00 4.13 -11.08
C LYS A 360 -1.42 3.68 -11.46
N ARG A 361 -1.86 2.52 -10.98
CA ARG A 361 -3.08 1.88 -11.45
C ARG A 361 -3.95 1.40 -10.32
N ILE A 362 -5.26 1.42 -10.54
CA ILE A 362 -6.23 0.68 -9.72
C ILE A 362 -6.72 -0.49 -10.55
N TYR A 363 -6.37 -1.70 -10.13
CA TYR A 363 -6.83 -2.93 -10.73
C TYR A 363 -8.14 -3.38 -10.12
N LYS A 364 -9.08 -3.81 -10.97
CA LYS A 364 -10.20 -4.65 -10.54
C LYS A 364 -9.77 -6.10 -10.69
N ILE A 365 -9.76 -6.82 -9.59
CA ILE A 365 -9.41 -8.24 -9.57
C ILE A 365 -10.62 -9.11 -9.27
N GLU A 366 -10.59 -10.35 -9.75
CA GLU A 366 -11.50 -11.42 -9.35
C GLU A 366 -10.73 -12.50 -8.57
N MET A 367 -11.27 -12.81 -7.39
CA MET A 367 -10.80 -13.80 -6.44
C MET A 367 -11.99 -14.62 -5.96
N SER A 368 -11.97 -15.92 -6.21
CA SER A 368 -13.08 -16.83 -5.89
C SER A 368 -12.59 -18.18 -5.38
N ASP A 369 -13.51 -19.06 -5.00
CA ASP A 369 -13.19 -20.45 -4.67
C ASP A 369 -12.49 -21.19 -5.82
N ALA A 370 -12.74 -20.80 -7.08
CA ALA A 370 -12.20 -21.47 -8.25
C ALA A 370 -10.70 -21.26 -8.46
N ASN A 371 -10.12 -20.19 -7.91
CA ASN A 371 -8.70 -19.87 -8.06
C ASN A 371 -7.93 -19.83 -6.73
N VAL A 372 -8.47 -20.43 -5.66
CA VAL A 372 -7.72 -20.63 -4.40
C VAL A 372 -6.41 -21.36 -4.69
N GLY A 373 -5.30 -20.81 -4.17
CA GLY A 373 -3.93 -21.26 -4.39
C GLY A 373 -3.33 -20.85 -5.74
N GLY A 374 -4.14 -20.29 -6.65
CA GLY A 374 -3.72 -19.77 -7.94
C GLY A 374 -3.75 -18.24 -8.01
N PRO A 375 -3.44 -17.67 -9.19
CA PRO A 375 -3.48 -16.23 -9.39
C PRO A 375 -4.92 -15.69 -9.44
N VAL A 376 -5.11 -14.50 -8.87
CA VAL A 376 -6.31 -13.70 -9.12
C VAL A 376 -6.36 -13.28 -10.58
N ARG A 377 -7.57 -13.07 -11.11
CA ARG A 377 -7.74 -12.57 -12.48
C ARG A 377 -7.86 -11.05 -12.45
N LYS A 378 -6.97 -10.34 -13.15
CA LYS A 378 -7.13 -8.90 -13.41
C LYS A 378 -8.19 -8.72 -14.50
N ILE A 379 -9.32 -8.09 -14.16
CA ILE A 379 -10.42 -7.78 -15.08
C ILE A 379 -10.05 -6.57 -15.95
N GLY A 380 -9.43 -5.57 -15.34
CA GLY A 380 -8.97 -4.36 -15.99
C GLY A 380 -8.44 -3.36 -14.97
N TYR A 381 -8.13 -2.15 -15.43
CA TYR A 381 -7.58 -1.11 -14.57
C TYR A 381 -8.03 0.30 -14.94
N ILE A 382 -7.92 1.20 -13.97
CA ILE A 382 -7.88 2.65 -14.16
C ILE A 382 -6.42 3.09 -14.13
N ASP A 383 -6.02 3.98 -15.03
CA ASP A 383 -4.70 4.61 -15.02
C ASP A 383 -4.76 5.96 -14.29
N LEU A 384 -4.14 6.05 -13.12
CA LEU A 384 -4.12 7.24 -12.29
C LEU A 384 -3.18 8.33 -12.83
N MET A 385 -2.38 8.03 -13.86
CA MET A 385 -1.61 9.02 -14.61
C MET A 385 -2.42 9.66 -15.74
N ALA A 386 -3.65 9.20 -16.00
CA ALA A 386 -4.47 9.61 -17.14
C ALA A 386 -5.95 9.81 -16.74
N ILE A 387 -6.21 10.51 -15.63
CA ILE A 387 -7.56 10.81 -15.17
C ILE A 387 -8.11 12.00 -15.97
N ARG A 388 -9.35 11.89 -16.45
CA ARG A 388 -10.00 12.96 -17.20
C ARG A 388 -10.51 14.04 -16.25
N ASP A 389 -10.27 15.30 -16.57
CA ASP A 389 -10.85 16.43 -15.84
C ASP A 389 -11.45 17.47 -16.81
N PRO A 390 -12.53 17.12 -17.52
CA PRO A 390 -13.13 18.00 -18.52
C PRO A 390 -13.78 19.25 -17.91
N GLU A 391 -14.06 19.23 -16.61
CA GLU A 391 -14.72 20.33 -15.88
C GLU A 391 -13.74 21.18 -15.06
N GLY A 392 -12.44 20.85 -15.05
CA GLY A 392 -11.42 21.59 -14.30
C GLY A 392 -11.65 21.55 -12.79
N LYS A 393 -12.00 20.37 -12.25
CA LYS A 393 -12.22 20.12 -10.82
C LYS A 393 -10.93 20.07 -10.01
N ALA A 394 -9.79 19.77 -10.65
CA ALA A 394 -8.50 19.72 -9.99
C ALA A 394 -8.17 21.08 -9.37
N ARG A 395 -7.87 21.06 -8.07
CA ARG A 395 -7.36 22.16 -7.25
C ARG A 395 -5.83 22.18 -7.24
N GLN A 396 -5.21 21.01 -7.44
CA GLN A 396 -3.76 20.84 -7.63
C GLN A 396 -3.47 19.56 -8.43
N GLY A 397 -2.29 19.48 -9.03
CA GLY A 397 -1.94 18.41 -9.98
C GLY A 397 -2.61 18.61 -11.35
N GLY A 398 -2.27 17.76 -12.31
CA GLY A 398 -2.88 17.79 -13.64
C GLY A 398 -2.50 18.96 -14.54
N GLY A 399 -3.35 19.18 -15.55
CA GLY A 399 -3.23 20.22 -16.58
C GLY A 399 -4.56 20.46 -17.28
N GLU A 400 -4.54 21.06 -18.48
CA GLU A 400 -5.77 21.35 -19.22
C GLU A 400 -6.50 20.05 -19.60
N GLY A 401 -7.66 19.80 -18.97
CA GLY A 401 -8.54 18.68 -19.28
C GLY A 401 -8.17 17.34 -18.63
N PHE A 402 -7.14 17.29 -17.77
CA PHE A 402 -6.70 16.06 -17.10
C PHE A 402 -6.16 16.32 -15.69
N TYR A 403 -6.17 15.26 -14.90
CA TYR A 403 -5.55 15.16 -13.59
C TYR A 403 -4.69 13.90 -13.54
N ASP A 404 -3.62 13.95 -12.75
CA ASP A 404 -2.68 12.84 -12.56
C ASP A 404 -2.25 12.72 -11.10
N MET A 405 -1.88 11.50 -10.70
CA MET A 405 -1.37 11.18 -9.36
C MET A 405 0.07 10.65 -9.44
N PRO A 406 1.08 11.49 -9.76
CA PRO A 406 2.45 11.05 -9.97
C PRO A 406 3.21 10.84 -8.64
N PHE A 407 2.60 10.15 -7.67
CA PHE A 407 3.14 9.98 -6.33
C PHE A 407 3.84 8.64 -6.16
N VAL A 408 4.83 8.57 -5.28
CA VAL A 408 5.42 7.27 -4.90
C VAL A 408 4.35 6.41 -4.23
N THR A 409 3.61 7.00 -3.29
CA THR A 409 2.74 6.35 -2.30
C THR A 409 1.27 6.76 -2.55
N ILE A 410 0.54 5.93 -3.29
CA ILE A 410 -0.92 6.04 -3.44
C ILE A 410 -1.51 4.86 -2.69
N GLU A 411 -2.12 5.13 -1.54
CA GLU A 411 -2.36 4.09 -0.53
C GLU A 411 -3.79 4.10 0.00
N ASN A 412 -4.71 4.76 -0.71
CA ASN A 412 -6.11 4.78 -0.32
C ASN A 412 -6.98 4.47 -1.53
N VAL A 413 -7.77 3.39 -1.48
CA VAL A 413 -8.88 3.15 -2.41
C VAL A 413 -10.06 2.48 -1.74
N ASP A 414 -11.27 3.02 -1.94
CA ASP A 414 -12.49 2.32 -1.57
C ASP A 414 -13.66 2.71 -2.48
N VAL A 415 -14.68 1.86 -2.51
CA VAL A 415 -15.93 2.11 -3.25
C VAL A 415 -16.83 3.05 -2.44
N ILE A 416 -17.33 4.09 -3.08
CA ILE A 416 -18.31 5.01 -2.50
C ILE A 416 -19.73 4.57 -2.85
N ASP A 417 -19.95 4.28 -4.13
CA ASP A 417 -21.23 3.79 -4.65
C ASP A 417 -21.04 2.98 -5.94
N GLU A 418 -22.11 2.71 -6.68
CA GLU A 418 -22.08 1.92 -7.91
C GLU A 418 -21.29 2.55 -9.08
N ASN A 419 -20.98 3.84 -9.01
CA ASN A 419 -20.26 4.57 -10.04
C ASN A 419 -18.99 5.27 -9.52
N HIS A 420 -18.80 5.39 -8.20
CA HIS A 420 -17.69 6.18 -7.65
C HIS A 420 -16.74 5.39 -6.74
N ILE A 421 -15.47 5.78 -6.80
CA ILE A 421 -14.43 5.40 -5.83
C ILE A 421 -13.77 6.65 -5.26
N VAL A 422 -13.23 6.52 -4.05
CA VAL A 422 -12.27 7.48 -3.49
C VAL A 422 -10.87 6.95 -3.72
N VAL A 423 -9.94 7.83 -4.07
CA VAL A 423 -8.50 7.53 -4.17
C VAL A 423 -7.73 8.58 -3.40
N GLY A 424 -6.68 8.18 -2.69
CA GLY A 424 -5.86 9.10 -1.89
C GLY A 424 -4.37 8.87 -2.05
N ASN A 425 -3.62 9.96 -2.01
CA ASN A 425 -2.17 10.00 -1.91
C ASN A 425 -1.79 9.97 -0.43
N ASP A 426 -0.86 9.10 -0.05
CA ASP A 426 -0.08 9.32 1.16
C ASP A 426 1.13 10.19 0.80
N ASN A 427 1.26 11.34 1.44
CA ASN A 427 2.35 12.26 1.12
C ASN A 427 3.70 11.91 1.76
N ASN A 428 3.83 10.80 2.48
CA ASN A 428 5.07 10.28 3.07
C ASN A 428 5.92 11.39 3.74
N LEU A 429 5.29 12.14 4.64
CA LEU A 429 5.85 13.33 5.23
C LEU A 429 7.07 13.02 6.12
N PRO A 430 8.22 13.74 6.02
CA PRO A 430 8.53 14.85 5.11
C PRO A 430 9.50 14.42 4.00
N PHE A 431 9.51 13.15 3.61
CA PHE A 431 10.49 12.55 2.69
C PHE A 431 10.01 12.47 1.24
N SER A 432 8.80 12.96 0.95
CA SER A 432 8.31 13.10 -0.42
C SER A 432 7.94 14.55 -0.72
N ALA A 433 8.42 15.05 -1.86
CA ALA A 433 7.94 16.27 -2.49
C ALA A 433 6.83 15.98 -3.52
N GLY A 434 6.49 14.70 -3.73
CA GLY A 434 5.46 14.21 -4.64
C GLY A 434 5.60 14.79 -6.04
N ARG A 435 4.66 15.67 -6.43
CA ARG A 435 4.64 16.32 -7.75
C ARG A 435 5.56 17.54 -7.86
N ALA A 436 5.95 18.14 -6.73
CA ALA A 436 6.84 19.30 -6.67
C ALA A 436 8.30 18.86 -6.54
N LEU A 437 9.22 19.78 -6.81
CA LEU A 437 10.66 19.51 -6.69
C LEU A 437 11.24 20.04 -5.37
N ASP A 438 10.55 20.98 -4.72
CA ASP A 438 11.11 21.82 -3.64
C ASP A 438 10.14 22.07 -2.48
N LYS A 439 9.02 21.34 -2.43
CA LYS A 439 7.99 21.44 -1.39
C LYS A 439 7.38 20.08 -1.14
N ALA A 440 7.17 19.74 0.13
CA ALA A 440 6.38 18.59 0.56
C ALA A 440 5.00 18.65 -0.10
N ASP A 441 4.56 17.50 -0.62
CA ASP A 441 3.23 17.40 -1.21
C ASP A 441 2.17 17.43 -0.11
N ASP A 442 0.97 17.89 -0.45
CA ASP A 442 -0.17 17.82 0.45
C ASP A 442 -0.77 16.40 0.38
N ASN A 443 -1.36 15.90 1.47
CA ASN A 443 -2.26 14.75 1.35
C ASN A 443 -3.45 15.15 0.50
N GLU A 444 -3.88 14.29 -0.41
CA GLU A 444 -5.02 14.58 -1.26
C GLU A 444 -5.90 13.37 -1.51
N PHE A 445 -7.20 13.66 -1.67
CA PHE A 445 -8.24 12.70 -1.93
C PHE A 445 -9.02 13.15 -3.14
N VAL A 446 -9.33 12.21 -4.03
CA VAL A 446 -10.14 12.45 -5.22
C VAL A 446 -11.34 11.52 -5.25
N LEU A 447 -12.47 12.06 -5.67
CA LEU A 447 -13.66 11.30 -6.03
C LEU A 447 -13.62 11.07 -7.54
N LEU A 448 -13.62 9.81 -7.96
CA LEU A 448 -13.56 9.43 -9.37
C LEU A 448 -14.86 8.73 -9.80
N GLU A 449 -15.43 9.17 -10.92
CA GLU A 449 -16.47 8.43 -11.64
C GLU A 449 -15.81 7.34 -12.49
N VAL A 450 -16.23 6.10 -12.26
CA VAL A 450 -15.63 4.86 -12.75
C VAL A 450 -16.68 3.75 -12.98
N GLY A 451 -17.93 4.10 -13.27
CA GLY A 451 -19.05 3.16 -13.28
C GLY A 451 -18.89 2.01 -14.27
N ASP A 452 -18.28 2.25 -15.44
CA ASP A 452 -18.00 1.19 -16.42
C ASP A 452 -16.98 0.17 -15.88
N PHE A 453 -15.96 0.64 -15.15
CA PHE A 453 -14.97 -0.20 -14.49
C PHE A 453 -15.59 -1.05 -13.37
N LEU A 454 -16.44 -0.45 -12.53
CA LEU A 454 -17.13 -1.17 -11.46
C LEU A 454 -18.15 -2.20 -11.99
N LYS A 455 -18.71 -2.01 -13.18
CA LYS A 455 -19.65 -2.95 -13.82
C LYS A 455 -18.96 -4.04 -14.65
N ALA A 456 -17.68 -3.86 -15.00
CA ALA A 456 -16.91 -4.82 -15.80
C ALA A 456 -16.84 -6.22 -15.14
N LYS A 457 -16.78 -7.28 -15.95
CA LYS A 457 -16.70 -8.68 -15.48
C LYS A 457 -15.52 -9.40 -16.08
#